data_AF-A0A418RS74-F1
#
_entry.id   AF-A0A418RS74-F1
#
_cell.length_a   1.000
_cell.length_b   1.000
_cell.length_c   1.000
_cell.angle_alpha   90.00
_cell.angle_beta   90.00
_cell.angle_gamma   90.00
#
_symmetry.space_group_name_H-M   'P 1'
#
loop_
_entity.id
_entity.type
_entity.pdbx_description
1 polymer ?
#
loop_
_entity_poly.entity_id
_entity_poly.type
_entity_poly.pdbx_seq_one_letter_code
_entity_poly.pdbx_strand_id
1 'polypeptide(L)'
;MKQLTLVSILFAILVSLPIHAVEKANEQRLDEVVQRGSKVMPFNLEQTTHVFSKTTNGGIQQVLVKDAGNVDQIKLIREHLTKIAHEFHQGDFSNPAKIHGYTMPGLDELRKAKPNQIEIVYKELPNGAEINYSSDIPELIKAIHQWFDAQLSDHARHAVSGHSNHQMHK
;
A
#
# COMPACT_ATOMS: atom_id res chain seq x y z
N MET A 1 -56.26 46.36 -16.81
CA MET A 1 -55.60 45.27 -17.56
C MET A 1 -54.90 44.38 -16.53
N LYS A 2 -55.55 43.28 -16.11
CA LYS A 2 -55.19 41.87 -16.40
C LYS A 2 -53.72 41.54 -16.03
N GLN A 3 -53.48 41.05 -14.80
CA GLN A 3 -53.37 39.62 -14.40
C GLN A 3 -52.06 38.96 -14.87
N LEU A 4 -51.23 38.44 -13.95
CA LEU A 4 -50.87 37.01 -13.86
C LEU A 4 -49.90 36.71 -12.70
N THR A 5 -50.32 35.80 -11.82
CA THR A 5 -49.48 35.04 -10.90
C THR A 5 -48.55 34.09 -11.65
N LEU A 6 -47.33 33.88 -11.12
CA LEU A 6 -46.51 32.72 -11.49
C LEU A 6 -45.78 32.20 -10.25
N VAL A 7 -46.33 31.10 -9.74
CA VAL A 7 -45.74 30.16 -8.78
C VAL A 7 -44.51 29.56 -9.46
N SER A 8 -43.31 29.72 -8.88
CA SER A 8 -42.15 28.93 -9.28
C SER A 8 -42.05 27.72 -8.36
N ILE A 9 -42.35 26.55 -8.96
CA ILE A 9 -42.28 25.23 -8.35
C ILE A 9 -40.82 24.85 -8.15
N LEU A 10 -40.50 24.49 -6.91
CA LEU A 10 -39.27 23.87 -6.46
C LEU A 10 -39.04 22.53 -7.19
N PHE A 11 -37.92 22.39 -7.90
CA PHE A 11 -37.44 21.09 -8.40
C PHE A 11 -36.13 20.75 -7.69
N ALA A 12 -36.22 20.16 -6.50
CA ALA A 12 -35.08 19.55 -5.84
C ALA A 12 -34.82 18.18 -6.50
N ILE A 13 -33.88 18.12 -7.43
CA ILE A 13 -33.39 16.86 -7.99
C ILE A 13 -32.49 16.23 -6.93
N LEU A 14 -33.01 15.24 -6.20
CA LEU A 14 -32.22 14.37 -5.34
C LEU A 14 -31.50 13.36 -6.25
N VAL A 15 -30.24 13.65 -6.60
CA VAL A 15 -29.40 12.70 -7.34
C VAL A 15 -28.90 11.64 -6.36
N SER A 16 -29.56 10.48 -6.33
CA SER A 16 -29.09 9.29 -5.63
C SER A 16 -27.85 8.74 -6.35
N LEU A 17 -26.65 9.07 -5.88
CA LEU A 17 -25.42 8.47 -6.39
C LEU A 17 -25.31 6.99 -5.96
N PRO A 18 -24.78 6.10 -6.82
CA PRO A 18 -24.75 4.66 -6.56
C PRO A 18 -23.56 4.30 -5.65
N ILE A 19 -23.70 4.53 -4.34
CA ILE A 19 -22.67 4.19 -3.35
C ILE A 19 -22.38 2.67 -3.34
N HIS A 20 -23.39 1.84 -3.61
CA HIS A 20 -23.30 0.38 -3.54
C HIS A 20 -22.42 -0.28 -4.62
N ALA A 21 -22.24 0.35 -5.79
CA ALA A 21 -21.46 -0.24 -6.87
C ALA A 21 -19.95 -0.11 -6.63
N VAL A 22 -19.52 1.02 -6.06
CA VAL A 22 -18.12 1.29 -5.71
C VAL A 22 -17.67 0.40 -4.55
N GLU A 23 -18.52 0.21 -3.55
CA GLU A 23 -18.25 -0.67 -2.40
C GLU A 23 -18.04 -2.12 -2.85
N LYS A 24 -18.93 -2.67 -3.70
CA LYS A 24 -18.75 -4.04 -4.22
C LYS A 24 -17.50 -4.21 -5.08
N ALA A 25 -17.16 -3.22 -5.91
CA ALA A 25 -15.94 -3.26 -6.71
C ALA A 25 -14.68 -3.25 -5.82
N ASN A 26 -14.72 -2.52 -4.70
CA ASN A 26 -13.63 -2.50 -3.73
C ASN A 26 -13.47 -3.83 -3.00
N GLU A 27 -14.56 -4.43 -2.53
CA GLU A 27 -14.51 -5.74 -1.85
C GLU A 27 -14.00 -6.85 -2.78
N GLN A 28 -14.46 -6.88 -4.04
CA GLN A 28 -13.94 -7.83 -5.03
C GLN A 28 -12.43 -7.64 -5.26
N ARG A 29 -11.97 -6.39 -5.33
CA ARG A 29 -10.53 -6.08 -5.46
C ARG A 29 -9.74 -6.60 -4.27
N LEU A 30 -10.23 -6.40 -3.05
CA LEU A 30 -9.57 -6.90 -1.84
C LEU A 30 -9.49 -8.43 -1.83
N ASP A 31 -10.56 -9.12 -2.23
CA ASP A 31 -10.57 -10.59 -2.33
C ASP A 31 -9.60 -11.10 -3.40
N GLU A 32 -9.51 -10.42 -4.54
CA GLU A 32 -8.53 -10.73 -5.59
C GLU A 32 -7.09 -10.56 -5.09
N VAL A 33 -6.81 -9.49 -4.33
CA VAL A 33 -5.49 -9.25 -3.72
C VAL A 33 -5.15 -10.33 -2.71
N VAL A 34 -6.09 -10.75 -1.86
CA VAL A 34 -5.89 -11.87 -0.93
C VAL A 34 -5.62 -13.17 -1.69
N GLN A 35 -6.41 -13.47 -2.72
CA GLN A 35 -6.22 -14.68 -3.53
C GLN A 35 -4.86 -14.70 -4.23
N ARG A 36 -4.46 -13.62 -4.90
CA ARG A 36 -3.15 -13.56 -5.58
C ARG A 36 -2.01 -13.50 -4.57
N GLY A 37 -2.21 -12.77 -3.48
CA GLY A 37 -1.31 -12.62 -2.36
C GLY A 37 -0.93 -13.96 -1.76
N SER A 38 -1.88 -14.88 -1.57
CA SER A 38 -1.61 -16.22 -1.02
C SER A 38 -0.59 -17.06 -1.81
N LYS A 39 -0.35 -16.72 -3.09
CA LYS A 39 0.64 -17.39 -3.96
C LYS A 39 2.03 -16.75 -3.88
N VAL A 40 2.14 -15.55 -3.31
CA VAL A 40 3.36 -14.72 -3.32
C VAL A 40 3.85 -14.41 -1.90
N MET A 41 2.92 -14.17 -0.98
CA MET A 41 3.15 -13.96 0.46
C MET A 41 2.92 -15.29 1.20
N PRO A 42 3.97 -15.94 1.70
CA PRO A 42 3.87 -17.28 2.29
C PRO A 42 3.34 -17.26 3.74
N PHE A 43 3.00 -16.09 4.28
CA PHE A 43 2.44 -15.90 5.62
C PHE A 43 0.93 -15.62 5.57
N ASN A 44 0.25 -15.80 6.69
CA ASN A 44 -1.20 -15.63 6.81
C ASN A 44 -1.55 -14.14 7.03
N LEU A 45 -2.26 -13.55 6.07
CA LEU A 45 -2.71 -12.16 6.14
C LEU A 45 -3.61 -11.86 7.35
N GLU A 46 -4.42 -12.82 7.79
CA GLU A 46 -5.29 -12.64 8.96
C GLU A 46 -4.50 -12.58 10.28
N GLN A 47 -3.30 -13.15 10.31
CA GLN A 47 -2.42 -13.20 11.49
C GLN A 47 -1.36 -12.09 11.48
N THR A 48 -1.32 -11.29 10.42
CA THR A 48 -0.26 -10.31 10.18
C THR A 48 -0.85 -8.93 9.89
N THR A 49 0.01 -7.92 9.92
CA THR A 49 -0.34 -6.55 9.57
C THR A 49 0.80 -5.94 8.78
N HIS A 50 0.49 -5.45 7.59
CA HIS A 50 1.37 -4.61 6.82
C HIS A 50 1.33 -3.18 7.37
N VAL A 51 2.48 -2.57 7.53
CA VAL A 51 2.58 -1.16 7.92
C VAL A 51 3.36 -0.45 6.84
N PHE A 52 2.78 0.61 6.29
CA PHE A 52 3.44 1.47 5.32
C PHE A 52 3.56 2.88 5.90
N SER A 53 4.79 3.34 6.11
CA SER A 53 5.10 4.66 6.67
C SER A 53 5.86 5.49 5.66
N LYS A 54 5.33 6.66 5.29
CA LYS A 54 6.05 7.61 4.44
C LYS A 54 7.07 8.38 5.28
N THR A 55 8.29 8.54 4.76
CA THR A 55 9.33 9.40 5.32
C THR A 55 9.62 10.55 4.36
N THR A 56 10.36 11.57 4.81
CA THR A 56 10.74 12.71 3.97
C THR A 56 11.55 12.27 2.73
N ASN A 57 12.33 11.21 2.84
CA ASN A 57 13.23 10.71 1.80
C ASN A 57 12.79 9.36 1.18
N GLY A 58 11.56 8.90 1.46
CA GLY A 58 11.05 7.63 0.94
C GLY A 58 9.99 7.01 1.85
N GLY A 59 10.24 5.80 2.34
CA GLY A 59 9.29 5.12 3.21
C GLY A 59 9.80 3.83 3.84
N ILE A 60 9.10 3.37 4.87
CA ILE A 60 9.34 2.11 5.59
C ILE A 60 8.14 1.19 5.39
N GLN A 61 8.39 0.00 4.87
CA GLN A 61 7.44 -1.12 4.87
C GLN A 61 7.77 -2.04 6.04
N GLN A 62 6.77 -2.43 6.81
CA GLN A 62 6.90 -3.48 7.81
C GLN A 62 5.82 -4.53 7.60
N VAL A 63 6.12 -5.77 7.99
CA VAL A 63 5.11 -6.81 8.13
C VAL A 63 5.29 -7.42 9.51
N LEU A 64 4.25 -7.34 10.32
CA LEU A 64 4.29 -7.67 11.74
C LEU A 64 3.28 -8.78 12.04
N VAL A 65 3.63 -9.71 12.92
CA VAL A 65 2.65 -10.66 13.47
C VAL A 65 1.78 -9.98 14.53
N LYS A 66 0.49 -10.34 14.57
CA LYS A 66 -0.45 -9.88 15.61
C LYS A 66 -0.20 -10.54 16.96
N ASP A 67 0.22 -11.81 16.93
CA ASP A 67 0.65 -12.57 18.11
C ASP A 67 2.17 -12.77 18.07
N ALA A 68 2.89 -12.10 18.98
CA ALA A 68 4.35 -12.16 19.06
C ALA A 68 4.89 -13.57 19.38
N GLY A 69 4.05 -14.49 19.87
CA GLY A 69 4.42 -15.90 20.07
C GLY A 69 4.43 -16.73 18.79
N ASN A 70 3.92 -16.22 17.67
CA ASN A 70 3.80 -16.95 16.42
C ASN A 70 5.11 -16.96 15.62
N VAL A 71 6.07 -17.76 16.08
CA VAL A 71 7.41 -17.89 15.50
C VAL A 71 7.41 -18.34 14.03
N ASP A 72 6.44 -19.15 13.63
CA ASP A 72 6.31 -19.63 12.25
C ASP A 72 5.97 -18.49 11.30
N GLN A 73 5.02 -17.62 11.67
CA GLN A 73 4.68 -16.43 10.89
C GLN A 73 5.85 -15.44 10.83
N ILE A 74 6.57 -15.23 11.94
CA ILE A 74 7.76 -14.37 11.97
C ILE A 74 8.81 -14.86 10.97
N LYS A 75 9.07 -16.18 10.95
CA LYS A 75 10.01 -16.79 10.01
C LYS A 75 9.59 -16.56 8.56
N LEU A 76 8.32 -16.85 8.22
CA LEU A 76 7.79 -16.68 6.87
C LEU A 76 7.85 -15.23 6.40
N ILE A 77 7.57 -14.27 7.29
CA ILE A 77 7.72 -12.84 7.04
C ILE A 77 9.17 -12.49 6.72
N ARG A 78 10.12 -12.94 7.56
CA ARG A 78 11.54 -12.61 7.38
C ARG A 78 12.09 -13.17 6.09
N GLU A 79 11.77 -14.42 5.76
CA GLU A 79 12.13 -15.06 4.49
C GLU A 79 11.54 -14.29 3.30
N HIS A 80 10.27 -13.91 3.37
CA HIS A 80 9.62 -13.13 2.31
C HIS A 80 10.25 -11.75 2.12
N LEU A 81 10.44 -10.98 3.21
CA LEU A 81 10.99 -9.63 3.13
C LEU A 81 12.46 -9.63 2.71
N THR A 82 13.24 -10.63 3.11
CA THR A 82 14.62 -10.81 2.62
C THR A 82 14.62 -11.01 1.11
N LYS A 83 13.74 -11.89 0.60
CA LYS A 83 13.64 -12.18 -0.84
C LYS A 83 13.27 -10.94 -1.64
N ILE A 84 12.22 -10.21 -1.26
CA ILE A 84 11.79 -9.03 -2.02
C ILE A 84 12.79 -7.87 -1.87
N ALA A 85 13.47 -7.72 -0.72
CA ALA A 85 14.54 -6.73 -0.58
C ALA A 85 15.68 -7.00 -1.55
N HIS A 86 16.07 -8.27 -1.74
CA HIS A 86 17.07 -8.65 -2.72
C HIS A 86 16.63 -8.31 -4.16
N GLU A 87 15.38 -8.60 -4.52
CA GLU A 87 14.82 -8.28 -5.84
C GLU A 87 14.75 -6.76 -6.08
N PHE A 88 14.25 -5.99 -5.10
CA PHE A 88 14.14 -4.53 -5.20
C PHE A 88 15.51 -3.84 -5.26
N HIS A 89 16.52 -4.39 -4.59
CA HIS A 89 17.89 -3.89 -4.70
C HIS A 89 18.43 -4.00 -6.14
N GLN A 90 17.92 -4.95 -6.93
CA GLN A 90 18.24 -5.10 -8.36
C GLN A 90 17.26 -4.36 -9.28
N GLY A 91 16.32 -3.57 -8.73
CA GLY A 91 15.26 -2.90 -9.48
C GLY A 91 14.14 -3.84 -9.97
N ASP A 92 14.08 -5.08 -9.48
CA ASP A 92 13.03 -6.03 -9.86
C ASP A 92 11.80 -5.92 -8.96
N PHE A 93 10.80 -5.16 -9.41
CA PHE A 93 9.50 -5.04 -8.75
C PHE A 93 8.41 -5.96 -9.35
N SER A 94 8.79 -7.08 -9.99
CA SER A 94 7.84 -7.97 -10.68
C SER A 94 6.90 -8.72 -9.73
N ASN A 95 7.32 -9.06 -8.50
CA ASN A 95 6.47 -9.77 -7.56
C ASN A 95 5.29 -8.93 -7.03
N PRO A 96 5.48 -7.66 -6.63
CA PRO A 96 4.35 -6.74 -6.40
C PRO A 96 3.39 -6.69 -7.59
N ALA A 97 3.91 -6.62 -8.82
CA ALA A 97 3.08 -6.56 -10.02
C ALA A 97 2.18 -7.79 -10.20
N LYS A 98 2.60 -8.99 -9.76
CA LYS A 98 1.79 -10.22 -9.82
C LYS A 98 0.57 -10.18 -8.91
N ILE A 99 0.65 -9.45 -7.79
CA ILE A 99 -0.47 -9.30 -6.85
C ILE A 99 -1.34 -8.13 -7.30
N HIS A 100 -0.71 -6.97 -7.52
CA HIS A 100 -1.38 -5.68 -7.64
C HIS A 100 -1.68 -5.26 -9.07
N GLY A 101 -1.08 -5.92 -10.06
CA GLY A 101 -1.12 -5.53 -11.46
C GLY A 101 0.02 -4.58 -11.83
N TYR A 102 0.37 -4.56 -13.11
CA TYR A 102 1.47 -3.75 -13.63
C TYR A 102 1.21 -2.24 -13.60
N THR A 103 -0.04 -1.82 -13.45
CA THR A 103 -0.46 -0.41 -13.46
C THR A 103 -0.65 0.17 -12.06
N MET A 104 -0.12 -0.48 -11.02
CA MET A 104 -0.18 0.04 -9.65
C MET A 104 0.49 1.42 -9.57
N PRO A 105 -0.15 2.44 -8.98
CA PRO A 105 0.45 3.76 -8.84
C PRO A 105 1.87 3.72 -8.27
N GLY A 106 2.79 4.50 -8.85
CA GLY A 106 4.20 4.53 -8.46
C GLY A 106 5.07 3.41 -9.06
N LEU A 107 4.52 2.22 -9.33
CA LEU A 107 5.30 1.04 -9.72
C LEU A 107 6.12 1.24 -11.00
N ASP A 108 5.55 1.86 -12.03
CA ASP A 108 6.25 2.11 -13.29
C ASP A 108 7.47 3.02 -13.11
N GLU A 109 7.41 3.98 -12.19
CA GLU A 109 8.52 4.89 -11.94
C GLU A 109 9.61 4.20 -11.11
N LEU A 110 9.22 3.40 -10.11
CA LEU A 110 10.15 2.56 -9.35
C LEU A 110 10.94 1.61 -10.26
N ARG A 111 10.29 1.03 -11.28
CA ARG A 111 10.93 0.12 -12.25
C ARG A 111 11.89 0.81 -13.23
N LYS A 112 11.80 2.13 -13.40
CA LYS A 112 12.73 2.90 -14.23
C LYS A 112 13.96 3.37 -13.45
N ALA A 113 13.96 3.23 -12.12
CA ALA A 113 15.09 3.59 -11.29
C ALA A 113 16.35 2.86 -11.77
N LYS A 114 17.42 3.61 -11.96
CA LYS A 114 18.75 3.07 -12.25
C LYS A 114 19.33 2.43 -10.98
N PRO A 115 20.33 1.54 -11.12
CA PRO A 115 21.03 0.99 -9.96
C PRO A 115 21.47 2.09 -8.99
N ASN A 116 21.27 1.85 -7.69
CA ASN A 116 21.60 2.76 -6.58
C ASN A 116 20.80 4.08 -6.52
N GLN A 117 19.75 4.28 -7.34
CA GLN A 117 18.88 5.44 -7.20
C GLN A 117 17.83 5.30 -6.09
N ILE A 118 17.56 4.06 -5.68
CA ILE A 118 16.77 3.73 -4.49
C ILE A 118 17.64 2.83 -3.63
N GLU A 119 17.91 3.28 -2.42
CA GLU A 119 18.54 2.45 -1.40
C GLU A 119 17.46 1.59 -0.73
N ILE A 120 17.76 0.29 -0.63
CA ILE A 120 16.87 -0.74 -0.07
C ILE A 120 17.60 -1.38 1.10
N VAL A 121 17.08 -1.16 2.32
CA VAL A 121 17.68 -1.70 3.55
C VAL A 121 16.68 -2.59 4.27
N TYR A 122 16.98 -3.89 4.32
CA TYR A 122 16.22 -4.87 5.09
C TYR A 122 16.69 -4.93 6.55
N LYS A 123 15.75 -5.15 7.47
CA LYS A 123 16.06 -5.41 8.88
C LYS A 123 15.03 -6.33 9.53
N GLU A 124 15.51 -7.26 10.36
CA GLU A 124 14.64 -8.07 11.21
C GLU A 124 14.08 -7.27 12.39
N LEU A 125 12.83 -7.56 12.75
CA LEU A 125 12.18 -7.04 13.95
C LEU A 125 11.80 -8.21 14.88
N PRO A 126 11.67 -8.01 16.20
CA PRO A 126 11.29 -9.07 17.12
C PRO A 126 10.00 -9.81 16.73
N ASN A 127 9.03 -9.10 16.15
CA ASN A 127 7.74 -9.62 15.71
C ASN A 127 7.54 -9.56 14.17
N GLY A 128 8.61 -9.55 13.38
CA GLY A 128 8.50 -9.49 11.92
C GLY A 128 9.78 -9.01 11.23
N ALA A 129 9.62 -8.14 10.22
CA ALA A 129 10.71 -7.48 9.54
C ALA A 129 10.28 -6.16 8.89
N GLU A 130 11.25 -5.36 8.49
CA GLU A 130 11.08 -4.10 7.78
C GLU A 130 12.00 -3.96 6.56
N ILE A 131 11.58 -3.15 5.60
CA ILE A 131 12.38 -2.66 4.47
C ILE A 131 12.26 -1.14 4.46
N ASN A 132 13.40 -0.46 4.56
CA ASN A 132 13.50 0.98 4.33
C ASN A 132 13.86 1.25 2.87
N TYR A 133 13.13 2.19 2.27
CA TYR A 133 13.33 2.68 0.92
C TYR A 133 13.73 4.16 1.00
N SER A 134 14.92 4.51 0.55
CA SER A 134 15.42 5.89 0.54
C SER A 134 15.90 6.32 -0.85
N SER A 135 15.67 7.58 -1.20
CA SER A 135 16.19 8.22 -2.41
C SER A 135 16.39 9.71 -2.19
N ASP A 136 17.35 10.30 -2.91
CA ASP A 136 17.53 11.75 -3.02
C ASP A 136 16.82 12.34 -4.25
N ILE A 137 16.16 11.50 -5.06
CA ILE A 137 15.49 11.91 -6.30
C ILE A 137 14.00 12.16 -5.98
N PRO A 138 13.51 13.42 -6.10
CA PRO A 138 12.14 13.76 -5.73
C PRO A 138 11.06 12.92 -6.41
N GLU A 139 11.28 12.56 -7.68
CA GLU A 139 10.36 11.74 -8.47
C GLU A 139 10.23 10.33 -7.91
N LEU A 140 11.33 9.74 -7.42
CA LEU A 140 11.34 8.41 -6.81
C LEU A 140 10.74 8.41 -5.40
N ILE A 141 11.00 9.47 -4.61
CA ILE A 141 10.32 9.66 -3.31
C ILE A 141 8.80 9.70 -3.51
N LYS A 142 8.34 10.49 -4.48
CA LYS A 142 6.92 10.57 -4.84
C LYS A 142 6.38 9.21 -5.30
N ALA A 143 7.13 8.47 -6.09
CA ALA A 143 6.74 7.14 -6.55
C ALA A 143 6.59 6.15 -5.39
N ILE A 144 7.52 6.16 -4.42
CA ILE A 144 7.43 5.34 -3.19
C ILE A 144 6.15 5.67 -2.44
N HIS A 145 5.84 6.96 -2.27
CA HIS A 145 4.63 7.40 -1.56
C HIS A 145 3.35 6.95 -2.26
N GLN A 146 3.28 7.11 -3.59
CA GLN A 146 2.15 6.67 -4.39
C GLN A 146 1.97 5.14 -4.33
N TRP A 147 3.08 4.41 -4.37
CA TRP A 147 3.07 2.96 -4.26
C TRP A 147 2.60 2.50 -2.88
N PHE A 148 3.03 3.16 -1.81
CA PHE A 148 2.56 2.88 -0.44
C PHE A 148 1.08 3.16 -0.27
N ASP A 149 0.58 4.29 -0.80
CA ASP A 149 -0.85 4.61 -0.75
C ASP A 149 -1.69 3.57 -1.52
N ALA A 150 -1.19 3.08 -2.66
CA ALA A 150 -1.83 2.01 -3.41
C ALA A 150 -1.82 0.67 -2.65
N GLN A 151 -0.70 0.32 -2.00
CA GLN A 151 -0.58 -0.88 -1.18
C GLN A 151 -1.54 -0.85 0.01
N LEU A 152 -1.68 0.30 0.68
CA LEU A 152 -2.64 0.51 1.76
C LEU A 152 -4.09 0.28 1.29
N SER A 153 -4.43 0.73 0.08
CA SER A 153 -5.75 0.50 -0.50
C SER A 153 -5.98 -0.98 -0.84
N ASP A 154 -5.00 -1.64 -1.46
CA ASP A 154 -5.13 -3.03 -1.92
C ASP A 154 -5.11 -4.04 -0.77
N HIS A 155 -4.46 -3.70 0.34
CA HIS A 155 -4.39 -4.53 1.54
C HIS A 155 -5.26 -4.00 2.67
N ALA A 156 -6.30 -3.19 2.41
CA ALA A 156 -7.00 -2.40 3.44
C ALA A 156 -7.47 -3.19 4.68
N ARG A 157 -7.78 -4.49 4.57
CA ARG A 157 -8.15 -5.36 5.71
C ARG A 157 -6.96 -5.75 6.61
N HIS A 158 -5.75 -5.72 6.06
CA HIS A 158 -4.52 -6.24 6.65
C HIS A 158 -3.37 -5.23 6.63
N ALA A 159 -3.63 -3.97 6.30
CA ALA A 159 -2.62 -2.92 6.20
C ALA A 159 -3.05 -1.63 6.89
N VAL A 160 -2.08 -0.94 7.49
CA VAL A 160 -2.28 0.35 8.17
C VAL A 160 -1.18 1.33 7.80
N SER A 161 -1.54 2.62 7.76
CA SER A 161 -0.53 3.68 7.69
C SER A 161 0.18 3.79 9.02
N GLY A 162 1.51 3.68 9.03
CA GLY A 162 2.27 3.87 10.26
C GLY A 162 2.55 5.34 10.51
N HIS A 163 2.42 5.79 11.75
CA HIS A 163 2.81 7.15 12.14
C HIS A 163 4.33 7.27 12.15
N SER A 164 4.87 8.13 11.29
CA SER A 164 6.27 8.52 11.34
C SER A 164 6.49 9.27 12.66
N ASN A 165 6.98 8.59 13.70
CA ASN A 165 7.54 9.26 14.87
C ASN A 165 8.79 9.99 14.41
N HIS A 166 8.59 11.22 13.94
CA HIS A 166 9.65 12.19 13.69
C HIS A 166 10.31 12.47 15.06
N GLN A 167 11.28 11.63 15.44
CA GLN A 167 12.24 12.04 16.44
C GLN A 167 13.10 13.12 15.77
N MET A 168 12.70 14.38 15.99
CA MET A 168 13.61 15.51 15.88
C MET A 168 14.76 15.24 16.87
N HIS A 169 15.88 14.74 16.37
CA HIS A 169 17.13 14.90 17.08
C HIS A 169 17.42 16.39 17.16
N LYS A 170 17.49 16.90 18.39
CA LYS A 170 18.02 18.23 18.74
C LYS A 170 19.50 18.31 18.41
#